data_AF-A0A976QFU0-F1
#
_entry.id   AF-A0A976QFU0-F1
#
_cell.length_a   1.000
_cell.length_b   1.000
_cell.length_c   1.000
_cell.angle_alpha   90.00
_cell.angle_beta   90.00
_cell.angle_gamma   90.00
#
_symmetry.space_group_name_H-M   'P 1'
#
loop_
_entity.id
_entity.type
_entity.pdbx_description
1 polymer ?
#
loop_
_entity_poly.entity_id
_entity_poly.type
_entity_poly.pdbx_seq_one_letter_code
_entity_poly.pdbx_strand_id
1 'polypeptide(L)'
;MAIANLKEKPVRVLARLAKQFGVLGWHSMRKDQLIRALVRKAKSRPVVVAGNLRSQAGKPGLRNLFTPLDLGVSRLKESRTAVTVRDAAVTERLQEARDRLSKAKLLTTRPENGRSHRQLRDRIVVMVRGPYWLHAFWEITPQSVSRAQAALGQEWHGAKPILRLIGTELGVPGSASEQVLRDIEVHGSVKNWFIDVRHPPLSCRVEVGYLSASGRFHSLARSNSVSTPPPSQCDTLDAHWGDIVDDCEKIYAMSGGFSSENNTTELQQLFEERLRRPMGPPATRRAGDESGLPLRRDTQFQLQVDAEMMIYGVTQPGAYVTLQGSPVKIRRDGTFRVRLAMPNKRQVIPIVASTSDGVEQQTVVLAVERNTKSMEQSGKDSC
;
A
#
# COMPACT_ATOMS: atom_id res chain seq x y z
N MET A 1 -9.66 -15.37 -29.90
CA MET A 1 -8.50 -14.60 -30.37
C MET A 1 -9.00 -13.23 -30.82
N ALA A 2 -8.77 -12.17 -30.04
CA ALA A 2 -9.22 -10.82 -30.38
C ALA A 2 -8.43 -10.26 -31.58
N ILE A 3 -9.13 -9.65 -32.54
CA ILE A 3 -8.56 -9.13 -33.80
C ILE A 3 -7.55 -7.99 -33.54
N ALA A 4 -7.73 -7.24 -32.45
CA ALA A 4 -6.86 -6.15 -32.04
C ALA A 4 -5.40 -6.61 -31.83
N ASN A 5 -5.21 -7.72 -31.11
CA ASN A 5 -3.88 -8.28 -30.81
C ASN A 5 -3.11 -8.83 -32.03
N LEU A 6 -3.75 -8.94 -33.20
CA LEU A 6 -3.11 -9.42 -34.44
C LEU A 6 -2.55 -8.28 -35.30
N LYS A 7 -3.07 -7.05 -35.17
CA LYS A 7 -2.60 -5.89 -35.96
C LYS A 7 -1.21 -5.39 -35.49
N GLU A 8 -0.94 -5.49 -34.20
CA GLU A 8 0.30 -5.02 -33.57
C GLU A 8 1.49 -5.96 -33.79
N LYS A 9 1.25 -7.21 -34.17
CA LYS A 9 2.32 -8.20 -34.34
C LYS A 9 3.10 -8.00 -35.64
N PRO A 10 4.43 -8.23 -35.65
CA PRO A 10 5.25 -8.15 -36.86
C PRO A 10 4.88 -9.27 -37.84
N VAL A 11 5.09 -9.01 -39.15
CA VAL A 11 4.71 -9.93 -40.25
C VAL A 11 5.34 -11.31 -40.08
N ARG A 12 6.57 -11.39 -39.58
CA ARG A 12 7.27 -12.65 -39.26
C ARG A 12 6.51 -13.53 -38.27
N VAL A 13 5.90 -12.93 -37.25
CA VAL A 13 5.12 -13.65 -36.23
C VAL A 13 3.78 -14.09 -36.80
N LEU A 14 3.14 -13.27 -37.62
CA LEU A 14 1.89 -13.62 -38.32
C LEU A 14 2.09 -14.77 -39.32
N ALA A 15 3.21 -14.77 -40.06
CA ALA A 15 3.57 -15.86 -40.96
C ALA A 15 3.84 -17.18 -40.21
N ARG A 16 4.54 -17.13 -39.07
CA ARG A 16 4.75 -18.30 -38.21
C ARG A 16 3.44 -18.87 -37.67
N LEU A 17 2.53 -17.99 -37.23
CA LEU A 17 1.18 -18.39 -36.81
C LEU A 17 0.40 -18.97 -37.99
N ALA A 18 0.43 -18.36 -39.17
CA ALA A 18 -0.23 -18.89 -40.36
C ALA A 18 0.29 -20.29 -40.76
N LYS A 19 1.60 -20.55 -40.60
CA LYS A 19 2.20 -21.88 -40.76
C LYS A 19 1.67 -22.87 -39.73
N GLN A 20 1.64 -22.51 -38.44
CA GLN A 20 1.10 -23.36 -37.37
C GLN A 20 -0.39 -23.68 -37.56
N PHE A 21 -1.16 -22.70 -38.03
CA PHE A 21 -2.58 -22.88 -38.33
C PHE A 21 -2.82 -23.47 -39.71
N GLY A 22 -1.80 -23.75 -40.53
CA GLY A 22 -1.92 -24.40 -41.84
C GLY A 22 -2.67 -23.58 -42.88
N VAL A 23 -2.47 -22.27 -42.95
CA VAL A 23 -3.06 -21.41 -43.99
C VAL A 23 -2.32 -21.66 -45.30
N LEU A 24 -3.02 -22.06 -46.37
CA LEU A 24 -2.41 -22.28 -47.69
C LEU A 24 -1.99 -20.94 -48.32
N GLY A 25 -0.83 -20.91 -48.98
CA GLY A 25 -0.33 -19.71 -49.66
C GLY A 25 0.18 -18.59 -48.75
N TRP A 26 0.49 -18.88 -47.48
CA TRP A 26 0.90 -17.86 -46.49
C TRP A 26 2.17 -17.08 -46.86
N HIS A 27 3.07 -17.67 -47.64
CA HIS A 27 4.36 -17.10 -48.03
C HIS A 27 4.23 -15.86 -48.92
N SER A 28 3.18 -15.82 -49.76
CA SER A 28 2.92 -14.75 -50.74
C SER A 28 1.90 -13.72 -50.24
N MET A 29 1.44 -13.84 -48.99
CA MET A 29 0.42 -12.96 -48.41
C MET A 29 1.01 -11.74 -47.69
N ARG A 30 0.47 -10.55 -47.97
CA ARG A 30 0.78 -9.33 -47.21
C ARG A 30 0.18 -9.37 -45.80
N LYS A 31 0.63 -8.49 -44.90
CA LYS A 31 0.22 -8.44 -43.48
C LYS A 31 -1.31 -8.51 -43.30
N ASP A 32 -2.08 -7.72 -44.05
CA ASP A 32 -3.55 -7.69 -43.94
C ASP A 32 -4.23 -8.94 -44.50
N GLN A 33 -3.60 -9.63 -45.45
CA GLN A 33 -4.09 -10.89 -45.98
C GLN A 33 -3.85 -12.03 -44.98
N LEU A 34 -2.69 -12.05 -44.31
CA LEU A 34 -2.39 -12.99 -43.22
C LEU A 34 -3.35 -12.84 -42.04
N ILE A 35 -3.63 -11.60 -41.62
CA ILE A 35 -4.59 -11.32 -40.53
C ILE A 35 -5.98 -11.81 -40.92
N ARG A 36 -6.46 -11.48 -42.14
CA ARG A 36 -7.76 -11.93 -42.64
C ARG A 36 -7.86 -13.46 -42.74
N ALA A 37 -6.79 -14.12 -43.21
CA ALA A 37 -6.75 -15.58 -43.30
C ALA A 37 -6.75 -16.26 -41.94
N LEU A 38 -5.98 -15.74 -40.96
CA LEU A 38 -5.97 -16.22 -39.57
C LEU A 38 -7.33 -16.03 -38.88
N VAL A 39 -7.97 -14.88 -39.07
CA VAL A 39 -9.32 -14.61 -38.53
C VAL A 39 -10.36 -15.52 -39.20
N ARG A 40 -10.29 -15.71 -40.51
CA ARG A 40 -11.17 -16.63 -41.25
C ARG A 40 -11.02 -18.06 -40.73
N LYS A 41 -9.78 -18.52 -40.52
CA LYS A 41 -9.50 -19.87 -40.01
C LYS A 41 -9.89 -20.05 -38.53
N ALA A 42 -9.79 -18.99 -37.73
CA ALA A 42 -10.30 -18.98 -36.36
C ALA A 42 -11.83 -19.01 -36.29
N LYS A 43 -12.52 -18.38 -37.25
CA LYS A 43 -13.99 -18.40 -37.39
C LYS A 43 -14.52 -19.68 -38.03
N SER A 44 -13.77 -20.29 -38.94
CA SER A 44 -14.15 -21.50 -39.66
C SER A 44 -13.81 -22.79 -38.91
N ARG A 45 -13.46 -22.71 -37.62
CA ARG A 45 -13.31 -23.90 -36.78
C ARG A 45 -14.73 -24.37 -36.42
N PRO A 46 -15.21 -25.51 -36.94
CA PRO A 46 -16.53 -25.98 -36.57
C PRO A 46 -16.50 -26.45 -35.12
N VAL A 47 -17.54 -26.07 -34.38
CA VAL A 47 -17.96 -26.79 -33.17
C VAL A 47 -18.33 -28.19 -33.63
N VAL A 48 -17.66 -29.21 -33.06
CA VAL A 48 -18.09 -30.60 -33.22
C VAL A 48 -19.40 -30.74 -32.45
N VAL A 49 -20.52 -30.58 -33.15
CA VAL A 49 -21.84 -31.05 -32.71
C VAL A 49 -22.11 -32.34 -33.49
N ALA A 50 -22.44 -33.38 -32.73
CA ALA A 50 -22.84 -34.67 -33.24
C ALA A 50 -24.09 -34.56 -34.12
N GLY A 51 -24.10 -35.34 -35.22
CA GLY A 51 -25.32 -35.96 -35.73
C GLY A 51 -26.03 -35.29 -36.90
N ASN A 52 -25.96 -36.01 -38.03
CA ASN A 52 -27.01 -36.24 -39.02
C ASN A 52 -27.15 -35.29 -40.23
N LEU A 53 -26.66 -35.81 -41.36
CA LEU A 53 -27.24 -35.60 -42.69
C LEU A 53 -28.22 -36.74 -43.01
N ARG A 54 -29.40 -36.36 -43.51
CA ARG A 54 -30.47 -37.20 -44.06
C ARG A 54 -30.30 -37.35 -45.58
N SER A 55 -30.48 -38.55 -46.13
CA SER A 55 -31.14 -38.85 -47.43
C SER A 55 -31.13 -40.38 -47.64
N GLN A 56 -32.27 -41.06 -47.48
CA GLN A 56 -33.33 -41.38 -48.46
C GLN A 56 -33.12 -42.69 -49.25
N ALA A 57 -34.14 -43.56 -49.09
CA ALA A 57 -34.72 -44.56 -50.01
C ALA A 57 -34.13 -45.97 -50.13
N GLY A 58 -34.95 -46.97 -49.73
CA GLY A 58 -34.80 -48.40 -50.06
C GLY A 58 -35.48 -49.34 -49.03
N LYS A 59 -36.75 -49.69 -49.24
CA LYS A 59 -37.53 -50.77 -48.54
C LYS A 59 -37.27 -52.14 -49.22
N PRO A 60 -37.84 -53.29 -48.76
CA PRO A 60 -38.25 -53.76 -47.41
C PRO A 60 -37.74 -55.21 -47.11
N GLY A 61 -37.96 -55.76 -45.91
CA GLY A 61 -37.87 -57.22 -45.73
C GLY A 61 -37.65 -57.79 -44.32
N LEU A 62 -38.75 -57.94 -43.57
CA LEU A 62 -39.13 -59.05 -42.67
C LEU A 62 -38.11 -59.73 -41.69
N ARG A 63 -38.58 -59.75 -40.43
CA ARG A 63 -38.58 -60.85 -39.43
C ARG A 63 -37.58 -60.82 -38.27
N ASN A 64 -38.16 -60.49 -37.11
CA ASN A 64 -37.80 -60.99 -35.78
C ASN A 64 -37.57 -62.51 -35.77
N LEU A 65 -36.64 -62.98 -34.94
CA LEU A 65 -36.86 -63.78 -33.73
C LEU A 65 -35.54 -64.48 -33.34
N PHE A 66 -35.12 -64.27 -32.08
CA PHE A 66 -34.51 -65.23 -31.13
C PHE A 66 -33.66 -66.39 -31.72
N THR A 67 -32.47 -66.72 -31.22
CA THR A 67 -32.12 -67.20 -29.86
C THR A 67 -30.58 -67.51 -29.82
N PRO A 68 -29.96 -68.03 -28.73
CA PRO A 68 -28.71 -67.50 -28.17
C PRO A 68 -27.54 -68.52 -28.20
N LEU A 69 -26.52 -68.31 -27.35
CA LEU A 69 -25.31 -69.13 -27.04
C LEU A 69 -24.09 -68.74 -27.89
N ASP A 70 -22.85 -68.74 -27.42
CA ASP A 70 -22.19 -68.81 -26.12
C ASP A 70 -20.68 -68.65 -26.44
N LEU A 71 -19.88 -68.19 -25.48
CA LEU A 71 -18.40 -68.31 -25.37
C LEU A 71 -17.50 -67.91 -26.56
N GLY A 72 -16.69 -66.85 -26.33
CA GLY A 72 -15.50 -66.57 -27.14
C GLY A 72 -14.75 -65.31 -26.73
N VAL A 73 -13.91 -65.42 -25.69
CA VAL A 73 -12.98 -64.39 -25.24
C VAL A 73 -12.11 -63.88 -26.40
N SER A 74 -12.11 -62.57 -26.66
CA SER A 74 -10.90 -61.84 -27.12
C SER A 74 -11.05 -60.31 -27.09
N ARG A 75 -10.35 -59.72 -26.11
CA ARG A 75 -9.48 -58.54 -26.28
C ARG A 75 -10.14 -57.19 -26.66
N LEU A 76 -10.79 -56.54 -25.69
CA LEU A 76 -11.02 -55.09 -25.69
C LEU A 76 -10.01 -54.40 -24.76
N LYS A 77 -8.83 -54.09 -25.30
CA LYS A 77 -7.81 -53.30 -24.61
C LYS A 77 -7.30 -52.22 -25.55
N GLU A 78 -8.09 -51.18 -25.85
CA GLU A 78 -7.52 -50.00 -26.53
C GLU A 78 -8.28 -48.66 -26.46
N SER A 79 -9.42 -48.52 -25.77
CA SER A 79 -10.18 -47.25 -25.77
C SER A 79 -10.28 -46.49 -24.44
N ARG A 80 -9.60 -46.94 -23.36
CA ARG A 80 -9.64 -46.27 -22.04
C ARG A 80 -8.54 -45.23 -21.80
N THR A 81 -7.49 -45.19 -22.62
CA THR A 81 -6.33 -44.30 -22.42
C THR A 81 -6.55 -42.88 -22.94
N ALA A 82 -7.36 -42.67 -23.98
CA ALA A 82 -7.55 -41.33 -24.58
C ALA A 82 -8.55 -40.41 -23.82
N VAL A 83 -9.42 -40.97 -22.98
CA VAL A 83 -10.34 -40.22 -22.12
C VAL A 83 -9.65 -39.86 -20.79
N THR A 84 -8.94 -40.81 -20.19
CA THR A 84 -8.16 -40.61 -18.96
C THR A 84 -7.04 -39.57 -19.12
N VAL A 85 -6.41 -39.46 -20.30
CA VAL A 85 -5.38 -38.43 -20.57
C VAL A 85 -5.98 -37.03 -20.71
N ARG A 86 -7.21 -36.89 -21.23
CA ARG A 86 -7.90 -35.59 -21.28
C ARG A 86 -8.36 -35.15 -19.90
N ASP A 87 -8.87 -36.08 -19.10
CA ASP A 87 -9.23 -35.81 -17.71
C ASP A 87 -8.00 -35.48 -16.87
N ALA A 88 -6.87 -36.19 -17.07
CA ALA A 88 -5.60 -35.90 -16.39
C ALA A 88 -5.04 -34.52 -16.74
N ALA A 89 -5.10 -34.11 -18.01
CA ALA A 89 -4.65 -32.77 -18.42
C ALA A 89 -5.59 -31.65 -17.93
N VAL A 90 -6.88 -31.95 -17.73
CA VAL A 90 -7.85 -31.01 -17.17
C VAL A 90 -7.68 -30.91 -15.65
N THR A 91 -7.46 -32.02 -14.95
CA THR A 91 -7.18 -32.01 -13.51
C THR A 91 -5.85 -31.34 -13.20
N GLU A 92 -4.82 -31.56 -14.00
CA GLU A 92 -3.52 -30.87 -13.89
C GLU A 92 -3.68 -29.35 -14.06
N ARG A 93 -4.43 -28.89 -15.07
CA ARG A 93 -4.74 -27.46 -15.24
C ARG A 93 -5.56 -26.88 -14.09
N LEU A 94 -6.51 -27.64 -13.56
CA LEU A 94 -7.32 -27.23 -12.40
C LEU A 94 -6.46 -27.15 -11.14
N GLN A 95 -5.50 -28.06 -10.98
CA GLN A 95 -4.54 -28.11 -9.88
C GLN A 95 -3.54 -26.96 -9.98
N GLU A 96 -2.98 -26.69 -11.16
CA GLU A 96 -2.16 -25.50 -11.42
C GLU A 96 -2.91 -24.19 -11.13
N ALA A 97 -4.19 -24.10 -11.51
CA ALA A 97 -5.03 -22.94 -11.21
C ALA A 97 -5.28 -22.79 -9.71
N ARG A 98 -5.56 -23.89 -9.00
CA ARG A 98 -5.70 -23.94 -7.53
C ARG A 98 -4.38 -23.60 -6.82
N ASP A 99 -3.24 -24.05 -7.35
CA ASP A 99 -1.91 -23.77 -6.81
C ASP A 99 -1.49 -22.32 -7.03
N ARG A 100 -1.90 -21.72 -8.15
CA ARG A 100 -1.74 -20.27 -8.37
C ARG A 100 -2.59 -19.46 -7.39
N LEU A 101 -3.83 -19.88 -7.17
CA LEU A 101 -4.72 -19.25 -6.19
C LEU A 101 -4.22 -19.43 -4.76
N SER A 102 -3.67 -20.59 -4.39
CA SER A 102 -3.11 -20.82 -3.05
C SER A 102 -1.85 -19.99 -2.82
N LYS A 103 -0.94 -19.90 -3.80
CA LYS A 103 0.22 -19.00 -3.75
C LYS A 103 -0.18 -17.53 -3.65
N ALA A 104 -1.20 -17.10 -4.38
CA ALA A 104 -1.71 -15.73 -4.33
C ALA A 104 -2.43 -15.39 -3.01
N LYS A 105 -2.75 -16.37 -2.17
CA LYS A 105 -3.39 -16.17 -0.86
C LYS A 105 -2.41 -16.18 0.30
N LEU A 106 -1.23 -16.74 0.12
CA LEU A 106 -0.31 -17.04 1.20
C LEU A 106 0.49 -15.78 1.60
N LEU A 107 0.04 -15.02 2.60
CA LEU A 107 0.72 -13.81 3.10
C LEU A 107 2.02 -14.10 3.87
N THR A 108 2.47 -15.35 3.92
CA THR A 108 3.62 -15.74 4.75
C THR A 108 4.90 -15.13 4.21
N THR A 109 5.60 -14.38 5.06
CA THR A 109 6.92 -13.84 4.71
C THR A 109 7.99 -14.86 5.05
N ARG A 110 8.84 -15.20 4.08
CA ARG A 110 10.07 -15.97 4.37
C ARG A 110 11.02 -15.10 5.21
N PRO A 111 11.65 -15.64 6.26
CA PRO A 111 12.66 -14.90 7.01
C PRO A 111 13.81 -14.48 6.08
N GLU A 112 14.19 -13.20 6.11
CA GLU A 112 15.39 -12.72 5.39
C GLU A 112 16.64 -13.36 6.01
N ASN A 113 17.49 -13.94 5.17
CA ASN A 113 18.75 -14.58 5.59
C ASN A 113 19.62 -13.58 6.36
N GLY A 114 19.95 -13.90 7.62
CA GLY A 114 20.83 -13.09 8.47
C GLY A 114 20.23 -12.63 9.81
N ARG A 115 18.95 -12.92 10.09
CA ARG A 115 18.32 -12.58 11.38
C ARG A 115 18.49 -13.72 12.39
N SER A 116 19.63 -13.76 13.07
CA SER A 116 19.87 -14.66 14.21
C SER A 116 19.04 -14.20 15.42
N HIS A 117 18.12 -15.06 15.89
CA HIS A 117 17.48 -15.02 17.21
C HIS A 117 16.38 -13.96 17.51
N ARG A 118 15.40 -13.75 16.61
CA ARG A 118 14.14 -13.08 17.01
C ARG A 118 12.92 -13.93 16.66
N GLN A 119 12.05 -14.17 17.64
CA GLN A 119 10.78 -14.89 17.44
C GLN A 119 9.99 -14.21 16.31
N LEU A 120 9.65 -14.97 15.28
CA LEU A 120 8.76 -14.52 14.20
C LEU A 120 7.41 -14.17 14.83
N ARG A 121 7.00 -12.89 14.72
CA ARG A 121 5.71 -12.38 15.19
C ARG A 121 5.00 -11.72 14.02
N ASP A 122 3.68 -11.76 14.03
CA ASP A 122 2.88 -11.06 13.03
C ASP A 122 2.89 -9.57 13.35
N ARG A 123 3.36 -8.75 12.41
CA ARG A 123 3.41 -7.30 12.57
C ARG A 123 3.13 -6.60 11.25
N ILE A 124 2.48 -5.45 11.34
CA ILE A 124 2.28 -4.53 10.22
C ILE A 124 2.64 -3.12 10.68
N VAL A 125 3.42 -2.43 9.85
CA VAL A 125 3.90 -1.08 10.11
C VAL A 125 3.53 -0.21 8.92
N VAL A 126 2.99 0.97 9.19
CA VAL A 126 2.65 1.97 8.17
C VAL A 126 3.53 3.20 8.40
N MET A 127 4.09 3.71 7.31
CA MET A 127 4.94 4.90 7.30
C MET A 127 4.34 5.95 6.37
N VAL A 128 4.34 7.21 6.82
CA VAL A 128 3.95 8.36 5.99
C VAL A 128 5.11 8.73 5.08
N ARG A 129 4.91 8.63 3.76
CA ARG A 129 5.91 9.03 2.75
C ARG A 129 5.61 10.38 2.12
N GLY A 130 4.42 10.93 2.37
CA GLY A 130 4.02 12.26 1.94
C GLY A 130 2.55 12.52 2.28
N PRO A 131 1.98 13.67 1.89
CA PRO A 131 0.58 14.00 2.12
C PRO A 131 -0.38 12.96 1.49
N TYR A 132 0.01 12.42 0.33
CA TYR A 132 -0.83 11.55 -0.49
C TYR A 132 -0.43 10.08 -0.48
N TRP A 133 0.70 9.72 0.15
CA TRP A 133 1.26 8.37 0.06
C TRP A 133 1.64 7.80 1.42
N LEU A 134 1.14 6.60 1.69
CA LEU A 134 1.53 5.77 2.81
C LEU A 134 2.25 4.52 2.29
N HIS A 135 3.25 4.07 3.02
CA HIS A 135 3.94 2.81 2.75
C HIS A 135 3.66 1.84 3.90
N ALA A 136 2.94 0.77 3.59
CA ALA A 136 2.66 -0.31 4.51
C ALA A 136 3.65 -1.46 4.28
N PHE A 137 4.19 -2.00 5.37
CA PHE A 137 5.05 -3.17 5.38
C PHE A 137 4.54 -4.15 6.43
N TRP A 138 4.48 -5.43 6.11
CA TRP A 138 4.05 -6.45 7.06
C TRP A 138 4.91 -7.71 6.98
N GLU A 139 5.00 -8.39 8.11
CA GLU A 139 5.59 -9.72 8.27
C GLU A 139 4.56 -10.59 8.97
N ILE A 140 4.15 -11.69 8.33
CA ILE A 140 3.12 -12.60 8.83
C ILE A 140 3.69 -14.01 8.86
N THR A 141 3.46 -14.68 9.98
CA THR A 141 3.93 -16.03 10.23
C THR A 141 3.03 -17.09 9.58
N PRO A 142 3.59 -18.25 9.18
CA PRO A 142 2.79 -19.37 8.69
C PRO A 142 1.76 -19.88 9.70
N GLN A 143 2.05 -19.77 10.99
CA GLN A 143 1.14 -20.18 12.06
C GLN A 143 -0.14 -19.36 12.04
N SER A 144 -0.04 -18.04 11.87
CA SER A 144 -1.20 -17.16 11.88
C SER A 144 -2.05 -17.29 10.62
N VAL A 145 -1.43 -17.61 9.49
CA VAL A 145 -2.17 -18.01 8.28
C VAL A 145 -2.93 -19.32 8.51
N SER A 146 -2.31 -20.31 9.17
CA SER A 146 -2.98 -21.56 9.52
C SER A 146 -4.15 -21.36 10.50
N ARG A 147 -4.01 -20.45 11.48
CA ARG A 147 -5.11 -20.04 12.37
C ARG A 147 -6.25 -19.38 11.60
N ALA A 148 -5.94 -18.47 10.68
CA ALA A 148 -6.96 -17.83 9.85
C ALA A 148 -7.67 -18.83 8.93
N GLN A 149 -6.94 -19.80 8.37
CA GLN A 149 -7.53 -20.90 7.60
C GLN A 149 -8.46 -21.74 8.47
N ALA A 150 -8.07 -22.08 9.70
CA ALA A 150 -8.91 -22.82 10.63
C ALA A 150 -10.17 -22.02 11.04
N ALA A 151 -10.04 -20.70 11.27
CA ALA A 151 -11.14 -19.82 11.64
C ALA A 151 -12.15 -19.58 10.50
N LEU A 152 -11.68 -19.50 9.25
CA LEU A 152 -12.51 -19.33 8.06
C LEU A 152 -13.09 -20.66 7.54
N GLY A 153 -12.47 -21.79 7.87
CA GLY A 153 -12.95 -23.13 7.54
C GLY A 153 -13.24 -23.28 6.04
N GLN A 154 -14.49 -23.57 5.70
CA GLN A 154 -14.95 -23.73 4.30
C GLN A 154 -14.86 -22.43 3.48
N GLU A 155 -14.93 -21.27 4.13
CA GLU A 155 -14.89 -19.96 3.47
C GLU A 155 -13.47 -19.53 3.07
N TRP A 156 -12.44 -20.25 3.54
CA TRP A 156 -11.04 -20.03 3.15
C TRP A 156 -10.82 -20.14 1.64
N HIS A 157 -11.58 -21.00 0.97
CA HIS A 157 -11.51 -21.18 -0.47
C HIS A 157 -11.93 -19.93 -1.26
N GLY A 158 -12.81 -19.10 -0.70
CA GLY A 158 -13.18 -17.79 -1.25
C GLY A 158 -12.41 -16.61 -0.68
N ALA A 159 -11.62 -16.83 0.38
CA ALA A 159 -10.97 -15.75 1.10
C ALA A 159 -9.88 -15.04 0.26
N LYS A 160 -9.91 -13.71 0.28
CA LYS A 160 -8.90 -12.84 -0.34
C LYS A 160 -8.12 -12.09 0.72
N PRO A 161 -6.79 -11.98 0.61
CA PRO A 161 -6.03 -11.13 1.52
C PRO A 161 -6.29 -9.66 1.20
N ILE A 162 -6.60 -8.87 2.22
CA ILE A 162 -6.89 -7.44 2.07
C ILE A 162 -6.13 -6.63 3.13
N LEU A 163 -5.83 -5.38 2.78
CA LEU A 163 -5.47 -4.32 3.73
C LEU A 163 -6.70 -3.44 3.95
N ARG A 164 -7.15 -3.38 5.19
CA ARG A 164 -8.26 -2.52 5.61
C ARG A 164 -7.71 -1.23 6.18
N LEU A 165 -8.02 -0.12 5.52
CA LEU A 165 -7.70 1.22 5.98
C LEU A 165 -8.83 1.72 6.90
N ILE A 166 -8.48 2.02 8.13
CA ILE A 166 -9.37 2.53 9.17
C ILE A 166 -8.98 3.99 9.43
N GLY A 167 -9.95 4.89 9.29
CA GLY A 167 -9.82 6.29 9.68
C GLY A 167 -10.06 6.42 11.17
N THR A 168 -9.20 7.16 11.84
CA THR A 168 -9.38 7.57 13.22
C THR A 168 -9.69 9.06 13.19
N GLU A 169 -10.96 9.43 13.34
CA GLU A 169 -11.32 10.83 13.45
C GLU A 169 -10.84 11.37 14.78
N LEU A 170 -9.96 12.38 14.75
CA LEU A 170 -9.54 13.13 15.92
C LEU A 170 -10.60 14.20 16.22
N GLY A 171 -11.82 13.76 16.50
CA GLY A 171 -12.97 14.62 16.80
C GLY A 171 -13.56 14.25 18.15
N VAL A 172 -13.33 15.10 19.14
CA VAL A 172 -13.81 15.02 20.53
C VAL A 172 -13.12 13.95 21.40
N PRO A 173 -12.56 14.31 22.58
CA PRO A 173 -11.99 13.33 23.50
C PRO A 173 -13.11 12.47 24.09
N GLY A 174 -13.19 11.20 23.67
CA GLY A 174 -14.15 10.23 24.21
C GLY A 174 -14.64 9.17 23.22
N SER A 175 -14.60 9.45 21.92
CA SER A 175 -15.02 8.49 20.89
C SER A 175 -14.08 8.55 19.69
N ALA A 176 -12.96 7.82 19.75
CA ALA A 176 -12.21 7.49 18.54
C ALA A 176 -13.08 6.54 17.71
N SER A 177 -13.96 7.10 16.88
CA SER A 177 -14.76 6.33 15.95
C SER A 177 -13.81 5.78 14.87
N GLU A 178 -13.44 4.51 15.02
CA GLU A 178 -12.71 3.75 13.99
C GLU A 178 -13.68 3.49 12.82
N GLN A 179 -13.57 4.27 11.74
CA GLN A 179 -14.38 4.07 10.55
C GLN A 179 -13.56 3.34 9.48
N VAL A 180 -14.13 2.27 8.91
CA VAL A 180 -13.52 1.61 7.74
C VAL A 180 -13.64 2.53 6.53
N LEU A 181 -12.50 3.04 6.06
CA LEU A 181 -12.43 3.92 4.90
C LEU A 181 -12.35 3.14 3.59
N ARG A 182 -11.56 2.06 3.56
CA ARG A 182 -11.30 1.31 2.33
C ARG A 182 -10.75 -0.08 2.61
N ASP A 183 -11.19 -1.05 1.81
CA ASP A 183 -10.57 -2.37 1.71
C ASP A 183 -9.76 -2.46 0.41
N ILE A 184 -8.48 -2.83 0.50
CA ILE A 184 -7.53 -2.93 -0.62
C ILE A 184 -7.15 -4.39 -0.78
N GLU A 185 -7.50 -5.02 -1.90
CA GLU A 185 -7.07 -6.38 -2.20
C GLU A 185 -5.55 -6.43 -2.43
N VAL A 186 -4.86 -7.27 -1.67
CA VAL A 186 -3.43 -7.52 -1.83
C VAL A 186 -3.19 -8.93 -2.37
N HIS A 187 -1.92 -9.24 -2.66
CA HIS A 187 -1.53 -10.56 -3.14
C HIS A 187 -0.59 -11.23 -2.13
N GLY A 188 -0.66 -12.56 -2.00
CA GLY A 188 0.07 -13.33 -1.00
C GLY A 188 1.59 -13.20 -1.07
N SER A 189 2.15 -12.91 -2.24
CA SER A 189 3.62 -12.89 -2.42
C SER A 189 4.29 -11.55 -2.07
N VAL A 190 3.54 -10.54 -1.64
CA VAL A 190 4.09 -9.21 -1.32
C VAL A 190 4.16 -8.98 0.19
N LYS A 191 5.22 -8.27 0.61
CA LYS A 191 5.48 -7.88 2.01
C LYS A 191 5.27 -6.38 2.26
N ASN A 192 5.02 -5.63 1.19
CA ASN A 192 4.80 -4.19 1.24
C ASN A 192 3.76 -3.74 0.22
N TRP A 193 3.17 -2.58 0.49
CA TRP A 193 2.19 -1.94 -0.38
C TRP A 193 2.24 -0.43 -0.22
N PHE A 194 1.93 0.31 -1.30
CA PHE A 194 1.74 1.75 -1.26
C PHE A 194 0.26 2.07 -1.31
N ILE A 195 -0.20 2.91 -0.37
CA ILE A 195 -1.60 3.29 -0.22
C ILE A 195 -1.73 4.77 -0.55
N ASP A 196 -2.66 5.10 -1.44
CA ASP A 196 -3.03 6.47 -1.79
C ASP A 196 -3.99 7.08 -0.76
N VAL A 197 -3.67 8.29 -0.30
CA VAL A 197 -4.53 9.09 0.60
C VAL A 197 -5.25 10.15 -0.24
N ARG A 198 -6.57 10.04 -0.33
CA ARG A 198 -7.38 10.95 -1.17
C ARG A 198 -7.65 12.30 -0.54
N HIS A 199 -7.83 12.35 0.79
CA HIS A 199 -8.19 13.55 1.51
C HIS A 199 -7.27 13.76 2.72
N PRO A 200 -6.10 14.39 2.55
CA PRO A 200 -5.23 14.80 3.66
C PRO A 200 -5.73 16.12 4.31
N PRO A 201 -5.48 16.38 5.61
CA PRO A 201 -4.82 15.51 6.57
C PRO A 201 -5.75 14.38 7.04
N LEU A 202 -5.20 13.18 7.16
CA LEU A 202 -5.92 11.98 7.56
C LEU A 202 -5.13 11.22 8.62
N SER A 203 -5.74 11.00 9.78
CA SER A 203 -5.25 10.05 10.77
C SER A 203 -5.84 8.68 10.48
N CYS A 204 -4.98 7.69 10.23
CA CYS A 204 -5.40 6.37 9.82
C CYS A 204 -4.55 5.25 10.42
N ARG A 205 -5.12 4.06 10.39
CA ARG A 205 -4.54 2.79 10.83
C ARG A 205 -4.86 1.73 9.79
N VAL A 206 -3.97 0.77 9.59
CA VAL A 206 -4.16 -0.33 8.63
C VAL A 206 -4.22 -1.65 9.37
N GLU A 207 -5.17 -2.49 8.99
CA GLU A 207 -5.23 -3.89 9.40
C GLU A 207 -4.97 -4.79 8.21
N VAL A 208 -4.16 -5.83 8.40
CA VAL A 208 -3.93 -6.87 7.39
C VAL A 208 -4.72 -8.11 7.78
N GLY A 209 -5.44 -8.69 6.83
CA GLY A 209 -6.31 -9.81 7.11
C GLY A 209 -6.84 -10.52 5.88
N TYR A 210 -7.74 -11.46 6.12
CA TYR A 210 -8.46 -12.19 5.08
C TYR A 210 -9.94 -11.78 5.09
N LEU A 211 -10.46 -11.43 3.93
CA LEU A 211 -11.89 -11.19 3.71
C LEU A 211 -12.52 -12.43 3.08
N SER A 212 -13.50 -13.04 3.76
CA SER A 212 -14.28 -14.16 3.22
C SER A 212 -15.22 -13.71 2.11
N ALA A 213 -15.71 -14.65 1.29
CA ALA A 213 -16.75 -14.36 0.30
C ALA A 213 -18.09 -13.94 0.94
N SER A 214 -18.31 -14.25 2.23
CA SER A 214 -19.47 -13.82 3.01
C SER A 214 -19.32 -12.41 3.61
N GLY A 215 -18.19 -11.73 3.38
CA GLY A 215 -17.92 -10.39 3.91
C GLY A 215 -17.37 -10.38 5.35
N ARG A 216 -17.06 -11.55 5.92
CA ARG A 216 -16.42 -11.66 7.23
C ARG A 216 -14.94 -11.34 7.11
N PHE A 217 -14.48 -10.34 7.85
CA PHE A 217 -13.07 -9.98 7.90
C PHE A 217 -12.39 -10.62 9.11
N HIS A 218 -11.29 -11.31 8.86
CA HIS A 218 -10.42 -11.87 9.90
C HIS A 218 -9.09 -11.10 9.92
N SER A 219 -8.91 -10.26 10.94
CA SER A 219 -7.70 -9.47 11.15
C SER A 219 -6.57 -10.35 11.68
N LEU A 220 -5.38 -10.23 11.08
CA LEU A 220 -4.17 -10.94 11.51
C LEU A 220 -3.27 -10.04 12.37
N ALA A 221 -3.09 -8.79 11.94
CA ALA A 221 -2.27 -7.81 12.61
C ALA A 221 -2.80 -6.39 12.34
N ARG A 222 -2.57 -5.50 13.31
CA ARG A 222 -3.03 -4.11 13.30
C ARG A 222 -1.82 -3.18 13.40
N SER A 223 -1.81 -2.10 12.61
CA SER A 223 -0.67 -1.18 12.55
C SER A 223 -0.69 -0.09 13.62
N ASN A 224 0.42 0.64 13.69
CA ASN A 224 0.49 1.96 14.31
C ASN A 224 -0.55 2.93 13.68
N SER A 225 -0.96 3.93 14.47
CA SER A 225 -1.74 5.06 13.94
C SER A 225 -0.78 6.09 13.35
N VAL A 226 -1.04 6.50 12.11
CA VAL A 226 -0.25 7.49 11.38
C VAL A 226 -1.11 8.69 11.04
N SER A 227 -0.53 9.88 11.03
CA SER A 227 -1.22 11.11 10.63
C SER A 227 -0.51 11.73 9.42
N THR A 228 -1.23 11.95 8.33
CA THR A 228 -0.66 12.59 7.15
C THR A 228 -0.61 14.12 7.30
N PRO A 229 0.48 14.76 6.86
CA PRO A 229 0.60 16.22 6.92
C PRO A 229 -0.38 16.89 5.94
N PRO A 230 -0.76 18.17 6.19
CA PRO A 230 -1.53 18.96 5.23
C PRO A 230 -0.78 19.16 3.91
N PRO A 231 -1.49 19.24 2.77
CA PRO A 231 -0.87 19.36 1.45
C PRO A 231 -0.15 20.71 1.21
N SER A 232 -0.34 21.70 2.09
CA SER A 232 0.33 23.01 2.04
C SER A 232 1.77 22.99 2.60
N GLN A 233 2.16 21.94 3.33
CA GLN A 233 3.58 21.69 3.60
C GLN A 233 4.21 21.11 2.34
N CYS A 234 4.94 21.95 1.62
CA CYS A 234 5.68 21.59 0.42
C CYS A 234 6.48 20.30 0.63
N ASP A 235 6.40 19.44 -0.39
CA ASP A 235 6.90 18.08 -0.46
C ASP A 235 8.41 18.03 -0.20
N THR A 236 8.80 17.97 1.07
CA THR A 236 10.22 17.80 1.44
C THR A 236 10.70 16.38 1.14
N LEU A 237 9.81 15.48 0.74
CA LEU A 237 10.07 14.05 0.51
C LEU A 237 10.24 13.69 -0.98
N ASP A 238 10.11 14.67 -1.88
CA ASP A 238 10.50 14.55 -3.30
C ASP A 238 12.02 14.78 -3.49
N ALA A 239 12.73 15.11 -2.39
CA ALA A 239 14.18 15.04 -2.33
C ALA A 239 14.62 13.57 -2.40
N HIS A 240 15.54 13.30 -3.31
CA HIS A 240 16.07 11.99 -3.68
C HIS A 240 16.18 10.96 -2.55
N TRP A 241 16.03 9.68 -2.92
CA TRP A 241 16.24 8.49 -2.07
C TRP A 241 17.57 8.45 -1.27
N GLY A 242 18.48 9.42 -1.46
CA GLY A 242 19.70 9.61 -0.68
C GLY A 242 19.48 10.29 0.68
N ASP A 243 18.47 11.16 0.84
CA ASP A 243 18.24 11.95 2.07
C ASP A 243 17.36 11.23 3.09
N ILE A 244 16.96 9.99 2.78
CA ILE A 244 16.12 9.13 3.63
C ILE A 244 16.73 8.96 5.01
N VAL A 245 18.06 8.97 5.15
CA VAL A 245 18.74 8.77 6.45
C VAL A 245 18.46 9.92 7.42
N ASP A 246 18.39 11.17 6.93
CA ASP A 246 18.10 12.34 7.77
C ASP A 246 16.59 12.50 8.00
N ASP A 247 15.76 12.09 7.02
CA ASP A 247 14.29 12.12 7.14
C ASP A 247 13.70 10.97 7.97
N CYS A 248 14.48 9.97 8.37
CA CYS A 248 13.99 8.83 9.14
C CYS A 248 13.40 9.25 10.50
N GLU A 249 13.99 10.21 11.20
CA GLU A 249 13.44 10.70 12.48
C GLU A 249 12.13 11.47 12.26
N LYS A 250 12.03 12.23 11.18
CA LYS A 250 10.81 12.94 10.80
C LYS A 250 9.70 11.97 10.38
N ILE A 251 10.02 10.96 9.58
CA ILE A 251 9.08 9.88 9.21
C ILE A 251 8.65 9.10 10.44
N TYR A 252 9.58 8.80 11.36
CA TYR A 252 9.30 8.17 12.65
C TYR A 252 8.33 9.02 13.50
N ALA A 253 8.57 10.33 13.59
CA ALA A 253 7.70 11.28 14.28
C ALA A 253 6.29 11.33 13.68
N MET A 254 6.18 11.48 12.35
CA MET A 254 4.89 11.51 11.63
C MET A 254 4.14 10.18 11.72
N SER A 255 4.87 9.08 11.89
CA SER A 255 4.30 7.74 12.05
C SER A 255 3.94 7.40 13.51
N GLY A 256 3.96 8.39 14.41
CA GLY A 256 3.53 8.26 15.81
C GLY A 256 4.62 7.86 16.79
N GLY A 257 5.89 7.78 16.37
CA GLY A 257 6.99 7.25 17.17
C GLY A 257 7.34 8.03 18.45
N PHE A 258 7.03 9.33 18.53
CA PHE A 258 7.26 10.15 19.73
C PHE A 258 6.00 10.35 20.60
N SER A 259 4.87 9.75 20.24
CA SER A 259 3.63 9.88 21.02
C SER A 259 3.68 8.96 22.25
N SER A 260 3.56 9.53 23.45
CA SER A 260 3.61 8.77 24.72
C SER A 260 2.46 7.77 24.86
N GLU A 261 1.37 7.95 24.10
CA GLU A 261 0.18 7.10 24.13
C GLU A 261 0.32 5.86 23.22
N ASN A 262 1.19 5.89 22.21
CA ASN A 262 1.33 4.82 21.21
C ASN A 262 2.80 4.45 20.99
N ASN A 263 3.51 4.08 22.06
CA ASN A 263 4.87 3.52 21.96
C ASN A 263 4.85 2.21 21.16
N THR A 264 4.96 2.31 19.84
CA THR A 264 5.02 1.17 18.94
C THR A 264 6.48 0.72 18.85
N THR A 265 6.90 -0.05 19.84
CA THR A 265 8.21 -0.71 19.87
C THR A 265 8.49 -1.45 18.56
N GLU A 266 7.45 -1.91 17.86
CA GLU A 266 7.54 -2.57 16.55
C GLU A 266 8.03 -1.66 15.42
N LEU A 267 7.61 -0.39 15.40
CA LEU A 267 8.06 0.58 14.39
C LEU A 267 9.51 0.96 14.66
N GLN A 268 9.87 1.21 15.91
CA GLN A 268 11.26 1.46 16.31
C GLN A 268 12.17 0.30 15.90
N GLN A 269 11.79 -0.94 16.23
CA GLN A 269 12.54 -2.13 15.84
C GLN A 269 12.69 -2.28 14.32
N LEU A 270 11.64 -1.97 13.54
CA LEU A 270 11.72 -2.06 12.09
C LEU A 270 12.73 -1.07 11.51
N PHE A 271 12.72 0.17 12.00
CA PHE A 271 13.70 1.17 11.58
C PHE A 271 15.12 0.79 12.04
N GLU A 272 15.29 0.30 13.26
CA GLU A 272 16.57 -0.20 13.76
C GLU A 272 17.11 -1.36 12.92
N GLU A 273 16.25 -2.30 12.54
CA GLU A 273 16.60 -3.45 11.69
C GLU A 273 16.96 -3.02 10.26
N ARG A 274 16.27 -2.02 9.70
CA ARG A 274 16.49 -1.53 8.32
C ARG A 274 17.67 -0.59 8.20
N LEU A 275 17.87 0.28 9.18
CA LEU A 275 18.90 1.33 9.17
C LEU A 275 20.16 0.93 9.94
N ARG A 276 20.11 -0.18 10.70
CA ARG A 276 21.17 -0.62 11.64
C ARG A 276 21.61 0.49 12.60
N ARG A 277 20.69 1.39 12.96
CA ARG A 277 20.91 2.51 13.87
C ARG A 277 19.82 2.52 14.94
N PRO A 278 20.14 2.70 16.22
CA PRO A 278 19.14 2.90 17.27
C PRO A 278 18.32 4.14 16.94
N MET A 279 17.00 4.01 16.86
CA MET A 279 16.09 5.13 16.62
C MET A 279 15.56 5.64 17.96
N GLY A 280 15.51 6.96 18.12
CA GLY A 280 15.09 7.60 19.36
C GLY A 280 16.26 8.22 20.12
N PRO A 281 15.99 8.94 21.22
CA PRO A 281 17.03 9.58 22.01
C PRO A 281 18.09 8.54 22.37
N PRO A 282 19.39 8.86 22.20
CA PRO A 282 20.46 7.86 22.25
C PRO A 282 20.34 7.08 23.55
N ALA A 283 19.95 5.80 23.43
CA ALA A 283 19.99 4.88 24.54
C ALA A 283 21.43 4.92 25.05
N THR A 284 21.61 5.42 26.27
CA THR A 284 22.90 5.61 26.91
C THR A 284 23.77 4.41 26.58
N ARG A 285 24.85 4.63 25.82
CA ARG A 285 25.90 3.64 25.66
C ARG A 285 26.41 3.38 27.06
N ARG A 286 25.94 2.31 27.72
CA ARG A 286 26.72 1.66 28.77
C ARG A 286 27.89 1.01 28.03
N ALA A 287 28.86 1.84 27.66
CA ALA A 287 30.20 1.39 27.38
C ALA A 287 30.64 0.68 28.65
N GLY A 288 30.85 -0.63 28.55
CA GLY A 288 31.52 -1.38 29.59
C GLY A 288 32.89 -0.76 29.77
N ASP A 289 33.06 -0.06 30.87
CA ASP A 289 34.38 0.25 31.42
C ASP A 289 34.38 -0.30 32.84
N GLU A 290 35.09 -1.41 33.01
CA GLU A 290 35.41 -1.98 34.31
C GLU A 290 36.37 -1.04 35.03
N SER A 291 35.83 0.01 35.65
CA SER A 291 36.49 0.66 36.76
C SER A 291 35.43 1.30 37.66
N GLY A 292 35.25 0.68 38.82
CA GLY A 292 34.24 1.06 39.79
C GLY A 292 34.51 2.44 40.38
N LEU A 293 33.70 3.42 39.98
CA LEU A 293 33.26 4.54 40.81
C LEU A 293 31.86 4.94 40.34
N PRO A 294 30.82 4.94 41.22
CA PRO A 294 29.52 5.45 40.84
C PRO A 294 29.60 6.98 40.79
N LEU A 295 30.03 7.55 39.65
CA LEU A 295 29.68 8.93 39.35
C LEU A 295 28.17 8.97 39.12
N ARG A 296 27.42 9.28 40.18
CA ARG A 296 26.10 9.90 40.05
C ARG A 296 26.29 11.18 39.23
N ARG A 297 26.20 11.07 37.92
CA ARG A 297 25.88 12.22 37.09
C ARG A 297 24.41 12.50 37.37
N ASP A 298 24.16 13.37 38.34
CA ASP A 298 22.93 14.15 38.40
C ASP A 298 22.94 15.07 37.16
N THR A 299 22.73 14.49 35.98
CA THR A 299 22.36 15.24 34.79
C THR A 299 20.96 15.75 35.06
N GLN A 300 20.86 16.92 35.70
CA GLN A 300 19.65 17.71 35.73
C GLN A 300 19.25 17.97 34.28
N PHE A 301 18.25 17.23 33.80
CA PHE A 301 17.73 17.40 32.44
C PHE A 301 16.98 18.73 32.39
N GLN A 302 17.56 19.73 31.73
CA GLN A 302 16.96 21.05 31.58
C GLN A 302 16.41 21.19 30.16
N LEU A 303 15.10 21.40 30.05
CA LEU A 303 14.43 21.76 28.79
C LEU A 303 14.09 23.25 28.83
N GLN A 304 14.83 24.06 28.07
CA GLN A 304 14.50 25.46 27.82
C GLN A 304 13.84 25.58 26.44
N VAL A 305 12.70 26.27 26.39
CA VAL A 305 11.97 26.52 25.14
C VAL A 305 11.93 28.01 24.90
N ASP A 306 12.45 28.43 23.75
CA ASP A 306 12.30 29.80 23.22
C ASP A 306 11.50 29.77 21.92
N ALA A 307 10.80 30.86 21.63
CA ALA A 307 9.88 30.95 20.51
C ALA A 307 9.98 32.31 19.83
N GLU A 308 9.83 32.31 18.52
CA GLU A 308 9.84 33.49 17.67
C GLU A 308 8.69 33.42 16.67
N MET A 309 8.20 34.58 16.23
CA MET A 309 7.10 34.70 15.30
C MET A 309 7.55 35.37 14.00
N MET A 310 7.10 34.84 12.86
CA MET A 310 7.25 35.50 11.57
C MET A 310 5.90 36.02 11.10
N ILE A 311 5.82 37.31 10.81
CA ILE A 311 4.64 37.95 10.21
C ILE A 311 4.87 38.09 8.72
N TYR A 312 3.93 37.56 7.93
CA TYR A 312 3.86 37.73 6.47
C TYR A 312 2.67 38.59 6.12
N GLY A 313 2.84 39.44 5.11
CA GLY A 313 1.75 40.24 4.58
C GLY A 313 2.04 40.71 3.17
N VAL A 314 0.99 41.20 2.52
CA VAL A 314 1.02 41.77 1.19
C VAL A 314 0.33 43.13 1.26
N THR A 315 0.94 44.13 0.61
CA THR A 315 0.40 45.48 0.46
C THR A 315 0.61 45.94 -0.98
N GLN A 316 0.13 47.13 -1.32
CA GLN A 316 0.39 47.73 -2.63
C GLN A 316 1.91 47.98 -2.81
N PRO A 317 2.48 47.77 -4.01
CA PRO A 317 3.88 48.09 -4.28
C PRO A 317 4.18 49.56 -3.97
N GLY A 318 5.20 49.83 -3.15
CA GLY A 318 5.58 51.20 -2.77
C GLY A 318 4.79 51.78 -1.59
N ALA A 319 3.86 51.03 -0.99
CA ALA A 319 3.26 51.40 0.29
C ALA A 319 4.31 51.43 1.41
N TYR A 320 4.00 52.11 2.51
CA TYR A 320 4.81 52.16 3.72
C TYR A 320 4.13 51.38 4.83
N VAL A 321 4.80 50.37 5.37
CA VAL A 321 4.26 49.54 6.46
C VAL A 321 5.13 49.70 7.70
N THR A 322 4.49 49.87 8.85
CA THR A 322 5.13 49.85 10.16
C THR A 322 4.55 48.75 11.04
N LEU A 323 5.42 48.13 11.83
CA LEU A 323 5.09 47.14 12.86
C LEU A 323 5.55 47.69 14.20
N GLN A 324 4.62 47.89 15.14
CA GLN A 324 4.92 48.51 16.44
C GLN A 324 5.65 49.87 16.28
N GLY A 325 5.32 50.63 15.23
CA GLY A 325 5.99 51.89 14.89
C GLY A 325 7.34 51.75 14.18
N SER A 326 7.88 50.54 14.02
CA SER A 326 9.13 50.30 13.28
C SER A 326 8.87 50.04 11.78
N PRO A 327 9.53 50.74 10.85
CA PRO A 327 9.34 50.53 9.41
C PRO A 327 9.77 49.14 8.93
N VAL A 328 8.95 48.58 8.04
CA VAL A 328 9.17 47.27 7.43
C VAL A 328 9.61 47.45 5.99
N LYS A 329 10.68 46.77 5.59
CA LYS A 329 11.09 46.73 4.19
C LYS A 329 10.10 45.89 3.37
N ILE A 330 9.43 46.55 2.42
CA ILE A 330 8.52 45.92 1.47
C ILE A 330 9.29 45.60 0.19
N ARG A 331 9.03 44.42 -0.38
CA ARG A 331 9.61 43.99 -1.66
C ARG A 331 8.91 44.65 -2.84
N ARG A 332 9.52 44.58 -4.03
CA ARG A 332 8.94 45.17 -5.27
C ARG A 332 7.57 44.58 -5.63
N ASP A 333 7.29 43.36 -5.20
CA ASP A 333 6.02 42.66 -5.39
C ASP A 333 4.95 43.03 -4.34
N GLY A 334 5.25 43.95 -3.41
CA GLY A 334 4.34 44.35 -2.33
C GLY A 334 4.35 43.40 -1.12
N THR A 335 5.16 42.33 -1.13
CA THR A 335 5.23 41.38 -0.03
C THR A 335 6.21 41.83 1.05
N PHE A 336 5.93 41.49 2.31
CA PHE A 336 6.86 41.70 3.42
C PHE A 336 6.89 40.51 4.38
N ARG A 337 8.04 40.36 5.06
CA ARG A 337 8.24 39.37 6.12
C ARG A 337 9.02 40.00 7.26
N VAL A 338 8.58 39.78 8.50
CA VAL A 338 9.25 40.31 9.70
C VAL A 338 9.32 39.23 10.78
N ARG A 339 10.50 39.07 11.37
CA ARG A 339 10.78 38.14 12.47
C ARG A 339 10.74 38.92 13.78
N LEU A 340 9.94 38.47 14.74
CA LEU A 340 9.74 39.11 16.05
C LEU A 340 9.99 38.08 17.15
N ALA A 341 10.59 38.52 18.25
CA ALA A 341 10.68 37.70 19.45
C ALA A 341 9.29 37.47 20.05
N MET A 342 8.99 36.24 20.50
CA MET A 342 7.75 35.90 21.18
C MET A 342 8.02 35.58 22.65
N PRO A 343 8.12 36.60 23.52
CA PRO A 343 8.30 36.38 24.96
C PRO A 343 7.01 35.82 25.58
N ASN A 344 7.15 35.20 26.75
CA ASN A 344 6.06 34.57 27.50
C ASN A 344 5.10 35.61 28.11
N LYS A 345 4.26 36.22 27.27
CA LYS A 345 3.20 37.16 27.63
C LYS A 345 2.25 37.35 26.45
N ARG A 346 1.10 37.98 26.71
CA ARG A 346 0.23 38.50 25.65
C ARG A 346 0.91 39.69 24.96
N GLN A 347 1.04 39.59 23.64
CA GLN A 347 1.58 40.61 22.75
C GLN A 347 0.47 41.18 21.88
N VAL A 348 0.45 42.50 21.76
CA VAL A 348 -0.45 43.22 20.84
C VAL A 348 0.44 44.00 19.87
N ILE A 349 0.31 43.69 18.60
CA ILE A 349 1.20 44.15 17.54
C ILE A 349 0.34 44.90 16.53
N PRO A 350 0.30 46.25 16.62
CA PRO A 350 -0.33 47.05 15.59
C PRO A 350 0.55 47.04 14.33
N ILE A 351 -0.11 46.76 13.20
CA ILE A 351 0.45 46.79 11.86
C ILE A 351 -0.26 47.93 11.15
N VAL A 352 0.49 48.95 10.75
CA VAL A 352 -0.07 50.12 10.05
C VAL A 352 0.50 50.14 8.64
N ALA A 353 -0.37 50.15 7.65
CA ALA A 353 -0.02 50.33 6.25
C ALA A 353 -0.54 51.69 5.77
N SER A 354 0.29 52.42 5.06
CA SER A 354 -0.04 53.69 4.41
C SER A 354 0.30 53.60 2.93
N THR A 355 -0.57 54.11 2.07
CA THR A 355 -0.32 54.19 0.62
C THR A 355 0.87 55.12 0.33
N SER A 356 1.51 54.99 -0.84
CA SER A 356 2.64 55.86 -1.26
C SER A 356 2.32 57.35 -1.16
N ASP A 357 1.06 57.71 -1.35
CA ASP A 357 0.58 59.09 -1.38
C ASP A 357 0.20 59.59 0.03
N GLY A 358 0.23 58.72 1.05
CA GLY A 358 -0.09 59.03 2.44
C GLY A 358 -1.58 59.29 2.73
N VAL A 359 -2.45 59.22 1.72
CA VAL A 359 -3.88 59.56 1.82
C VAL A 359 -4.68 58.48 2.57
N GLU A 360 -4.37 57.21 2.33
CA GLU A 360 -5.06 56.09 2.95
C GLU A 360 -4.15 55.39 3.96
N GLN A 361 -4.70 55.12 5.14
CA GLN A 361 -4.05 54.38 6.20
C GLN A 361 -4.98 53.28 6.70
N GLN A 362 -4.45 52.06 6.76
CA GLN A 362 -5.14 50.91 7.32
C GLN A 362 -4.34 50.35 8.50
N THR A 363 -5.03 50.06 9.61
CA THR A 363 -4.43 49.47 10.80
C THR A 363 -5.03 48.11 11.08
N VAL A 364 -4.18 47.10 11.24
CA VAL A 364 -4.53 45.75 11.66
C VAL A 364 -3.86 45.47 13.00
N VAL A 365 -4.63 45.01 13.98
CA VAL A 365 -4.10 44.69 15.31
C VAL A 365 -4.00 43.18 15.45
N LEU A 366 -2.77 42.67 15.55
CA LEU A 366 -2.50 41.26 15.79
C LEU A 366 -2.29 41.02 17.28
N ALA A 367 -3.14 40.20 17.91
CA ALA A 367 -2.99 39.81 19.31
C ALA A 367 -2.56 38.33 19.39
N VAL A 368 -1.41 38.07 20.00
CA VAL A 368 -0.86 36.71 20.16
C VAL A 368 -0.42 36.50 21.60
N GLU A 369 -0.78 35.38 22.21
CA GLU A 369 -0.40 35.06 23.58
C GLU A 369 0.54 33.85 23.61
N ARG A 370 1.66 33.99 24.31
CA ARG A 370 2.51 32.86 24.69
C ARG A 370 2.34 32.62 26.19
N ASN A 371 2.03 31.36 26.53
CA ASN A 371 1.95 30.87 27.90
C ASN A 371 2.76 29.56 28.01
N THR A 372 4.04 29.67 28.36
CA THR A 372 4.92 28.53 28.59
C THR A 372 4.81 28.11 30.04
N LYS A 373 4.33 26.88 30.28
CA LYS A 373 4.28 26.22 31.59
C LYS A 373 5.23 25.03 31.59
N SER A 374 6.07 24.94 32.61
CA SER A 374 6.84 23.72 32.89
C SER A 374 5.99 22.76 33.70
N MET A 375 5.88 21.52 33.25
CA MET A 375 5.28 20.43 34.03
C MET A 375 6.37 19.72 34.84
N GLU A 376 6.01 19.18 36.01
CA GLU A 376 6.93 18.37 36.81
C GLU A 376 7.44 17.17 36.02
N GLN A 377 8.73 16.86 36.18
CA GLN A 377 9.36 15.73 35.50
C GLN A 377 8.80 14.44 36.10
N SER A 378 8.01 13.69 35.34
CA SER A 378 7.66 12.33 35.70
C SER A 378 8.87 11.45 35.42
N GLY A 379 9.71 11.27 36.46
CA GLY A 379 10.65 10.18 36.48
C GLY A 379 9.86 8.88 36.35
N LYS A 380 10.13 8.08 35.32
CA LYS A 380 9.73 6.68 35.34
C LYS A 380 10.55 6.04 36.46
N ASP A 381 9.97 5.98 37.65
CA ASP A 381 10.47 5.13 38.72
C ASP A 381 10.48 3.71 38.17
N SER A 382 11.70 3.23 37.97
CA SER A 382 12.01 1.86 37.58
C SER A 382 11.48 0.89 38.65
N CYS A 383 10.42 0.17 38.33
CA CYS A 383 10.08 -1.12 38.94
C CYS A 383 10.62 -2.25 38.08
#